data_AF-A0A914DEU0-F1
#
_entry.id   AF-A0A914DEU0-F1
#
_cell.length_a   1.000
_cell.length_b   1.000
_cell.length_c   1.000
_cell.angle_alpha   90.00
_cell.angle_beta   90.00
_cell.angle_gamma   90.00
#
_symmetry.space_group_name_H-M   'P 1'
#
loop_
_entity.id
_entity.type
_entity.pdbx_description
1 polymer ?
#
loop_
_entity_poly.entity_id
_entity_poly.type
_entity_poly.pdbx_seq_one_letter_code
_entity_poly.pdbx_strand_id
1 'polypeptide(L)'
;MSIPEHKKLKNIKYKFVFIIDMVTQDILAKNLLEDSIKFVEEAIANGGNVLVHCEVGISRSVTIVAGYLMRKFQWTPEKAITFIKQSRPIASPNSSFLKQLEIFFSLGFKADIGTIANSQEYRNFCASTGNMVQYIDLGLGASLSPSTSVDNEQEMTPLADLKNSINPTKRFCCQKCRKELFHNTHLMYHKRGKGTNLDEFNSDNFGGEKVEDEQCMFEYLITPMKWMDLQGSYKGKINCPKCNLTLGKFIWGGRQCDGTNNKECKAHISPWIYIQRRQVDMFNVPKTNPTVNIIEAETTESKSEVIENKTEEEITRST
;
A
#
# COMPACT_ATOMS: atom_id res chain seq x y z
N MET A 1 -17.64 -3.20 -7.77
CA MET A 1 -18.55 -2.37 -6.96
C MET A 1 -19.34 -3.26 -6.02
N SER A 2 -19.82 -2.72 -4.91
CA SER A 2 -20.92 -3.34 -4.16
C SER A 2 -22.18 -3.34 -5.03
N ILE A 3 -22.96 -4.43 -4.96
CA ILE A 3 -24.25 -4.53 -5.65
C ILE A 3 -25.22 -3.57 -4.95
N PRO A 4 -25.88 -2.64 -5.68
CA PRO A 4 -26.87 -1.75 -5.09
C PRO A 4 -27.95 -2.52 -4.34
N GLU A 5 -28.43 -2.01 -3.20
CA GLU A 5 -29.40 -2.74 -2.35
C GLU A 5 -30.65 -3.20 -3.12
N HIS A 6 -31.18 -2.35 -3.99
CA HIS A 6 -32.36 -2.68 -4.81
C HIS A 6 -32.12 -3.80 -5.85
N LYS A 7 -30.86 -4.16 -6.13
CA LYS A 7 -30.48 -5.27 -7.04
C LYS A 7 -30.08 -6.53 -6.28
N LYS A 8 -30.02 -6.50 -4.96
CA LYS A 8 -29.68 -7.69 -4.17
C LYS A 8 -30.86 -8.66 -4.16
N LEU A 9 -30.55 -9.93 -4.36
CA LEU A 9 -31.50 -11.02 -4.32
C LEU A 9 -31.77 -11.40 -2.85
N LYS A 10 -33.01 -11.76 -2.56
CA LYS A 10 -33.39 -12.30 -1.24
C LYS A 10 -32.63 -13.60 -0.97
N ASN A 11 -32.26 -13.83 0.29
CA ASN A 11 -31.56 -15.03 0.77
C ASN A 11 -30.14 -15.24 0.20
N ILE A 12 -29.53 -14.22 -0.41
CA ILE A 12 -28.11 -14.25 -0.80
C ILE A 12 -27.31 -13.32 0.12
N LYS A 13 -26.22 -13.85 0.69
CA LYS A 13 -25.24 -13.06 1.44
C LYS A 13 -24.21 -12.49 0.48
N TYR A 14 -23.88 -11.21 0.65
CA TYR A 14 -22.94 -10.50 -0.22
C TYR A 14 -21.76 -9.97 0.58
N LYS A 15 -20.54 -10.21 0.08
CA LYS A 15 -19.33 -9.54 0.56
C LYS A 15 -18.68 -8.80 -0.61
N PHE A 16 -18.53 -7.50 -0.47
CA PHE A 16 -17.77 -6.70 -1.41
C PHE A 16 -16.34 -6.54 -0.92
N VAL A 17 -15.38 -6.88 -1.77
CA VAL A 17 -13.94 -6.74 -1.49
C VAL A 17 -13.38 -5.77 -2.52
N PHE A 18 -12.81 -4.67 -2.03
CA PHE A 18 -12.30 -3.63 -2.91
C PHE A 18 -10.89 -3.95 -3.41
N ILE A 19 -10.81 -4.57 -4.60
CA ILE A 19 -9.56 -4.99 -5.23
C ILE A 19 -9.46 -4.42 -6.65
N ILE A 20 -8.38 -3.69 -6.89
CA ILE A 20 -7.97 -3.14 -8.19
C ILE A 20 -7.09 -4.16 -8.89
N ASP A 21 -7.26 -4.38 -10.19
CA ASP A 21 -6.46 -5.37 -10.93
C ASP A 21 -5.16 -4.74 -11.46
N MET A 22 -4.29 -4.37 -10.52
CA MET A 22 -3.01 -3.73 -10.81
C MET A 22 -1.91 -4.38 -9.99
N VAL A 23 -0.68 -4.27 -10.48
CA VAL A 23 0.51 -4.78 -9.77
C VAL A 23 0.77 -4.07 -8.44
N THR A 24 0.23 -2.86 -8.27
CA THR A 24 0.27 -2.10 -7.01
C THR A 24 -0.86 -2.46 -6.06
N GLN A 25 -1.80 -3.34 -6.39
CA GLN A 25 -2.83 -3.73 -5.44
C GLN A 25 -2.25 -4.72 -4.42
N ASP A 26 -2.30 -4.32 -3.15
CA ASP A 26 -2.01 -5.19 -2.02
C ASP A 26 -3.29 -5.89 -1.55
N ILE A 27 -3.36 -7.21 -1.70
CA ILE A 27 -4.45 -8.07 -1.26
C ILE A 27 -4.22 -8.65 0.13
N LEU A 28 -2.98 -8.59 0.64
CA LEU A 28 -2.62 -9.07 1.97
C LEU A 28 -2.87 -7.98 3.03
N ALA A 29 -2.84 -6.73 2.63
CA ALA A 29 -3.17 -5.60 3.49
C ALA A 29 -4.62 -5.66 4.01
N LYS A 30 -4.82 -5.11 5.22
CA LYS A 30 -6.13 -4.89 5.85
C LYS A 30 -7.03 -6.13 5.91
N ASN A 31 -6.43 -7.32 6.06
CA ASN A 31 -7.13 -8.60 6.06
C ASN A 31 -7.97 -8.87 4.80
N LEU A 32 -7.70 -8.22 3.65
CA LEU A 32 -8.53 -8.38 2.47
C LEU A 32 -8.60 -9.85 2.00
N LEU A 33 -7.46 -10.52 1.87
CA LEU A 33 -7.41 -11.95 1.53
C LEU A 33 -7.98 -12.82 2.66
N GLU A 34 -7.60 -12.56 3.91
CA GLU A 34 -8.05 -13.31 5.09
C GLU A 34 -9.57 -13.33 5.22
N ASP A 35 -10.18 -12.15 5.20
CA ASP A 35 -11.62 -11.96 5.32
C ASP A 35 -12.39 -12.53 4.13
N SER A 36 -11.77 -12.55 2.95
CA SER A 36 -12.36 -13.14 1.75
C SER A 36 -12.39 -14.65 1.85
N ILE A 37 -11.29 -15.27 2.29
CA ILE A 37 -11.21 -16.72 2.47
C ILE A 37 -12.18 -17.17 3.56
N LYS A 38 -12.22 -16.49 4.71
CA LYS A 38 -13.17 -16.78 5.80
C LYS A 38 -14.62 -16.74 5.33
N PHE A 39 -14.99 -15.74 4.54
CA PHE A 39 -16.34 -15.65 3.99
C PHE A 39 -16.71 -16.85 3.09
N VAL A 40 -15.76 -17.35 2.29
CA VAL A 40 -15.95 -18.55 1.46
C VAL A 40 -16.05 -19.80 2.34
N GLU A 41 -15.17 -19.94 3.33
CA GLU A 41 -15.15 -21.06 4.27
C GLU A 41 -16.45 -21.15 5.07
N GLU A 42 -16.90 -20.05 5.67
CA GLU A 42 -18.15 -19.97 6.43
C GLU A 42 -19.35 -20.35 5.58
N ALA A 43 -19.44 -19.85 4.34
CA ALA A 43 -20.56 -20.16 3.47
C ALA A 43 -20.61 -21.64 3.09
N ILE A 44 -19.45 -22.26 2.82
CA ILE A 44 -19.34 -23.69 2.48
C ILE A 44 -19.60 -24.57 3.71
N ALA A 45 -19.08 -24.20 4.88
CA ALA A 45 -19.30 -24.93 6.14
C ALA A 45 -20.79 -24.97 6.51
N ASN A 46 -21.55 -23.94 6.14
CA ASN A 46 -23.00 -23.88 6.33
C ASN A 46 -23.80 -24.58 5.21
N GLY A 47 -23.14 -25.37 4.34
CA GLY A 47 -23.79 -26.10 3.24
C GLY A 47 -24.24 -25.21 2.07
N GLY A 48 -23.76 -23.96 2.00
CA GLY A 48 -24.09 -23.02 0.94
C GLY A 48 -23.18 -23.14 -0.29
N ASN A 49 -23.64 -22.56 -1.40
CA ASN A 49 -22.84 -22.39 -2.62
C ASN A 49 -22.29 -20.96 -2.68
N VAL A 50 -21.05 -20.81 -3.15
CA VAL A 50 -20.35 -19.52 -3.22
C VAL A 50 -20.01 -19.17 -4.66
N LEU A 51 -20.43 -17.99 -5.11
CA LEU A 51 -19.96 -17.38 -6.35
C LEU A 51 -18.92 -16.31 -6.02
N VAL A 52 -17.67 -16.55 -6.41
CA VAL A 52 -16.61 -15.54 -6.39
C VAL A 52 -16.43 -15.00 -7.80
N HIS A 53 -16.70 -13.71 -8.01
CA HIS A 53 -16.58 -13.08 -9.32
C HIS A 53 -15.79 -11.77 -9.26
N CYS A 54 -15.24 -11.37 -10.40
CA CYS A 54 -14.73 -10.02 -10.64
C CYS A 54 -15.33 -9.52 -11.96
N GLU A 55 -14.66 -8.62 -12.67
CA GLU A 55 -15.16 -8.13 -13.96
C GLU A 55 -15.11 -9.23 -15.04
N VAL A 56 -13.93 -9.80 -15.30
CA VAL A 56 -13.70 -10.74 -16.41
C VAL A 56 -13.55 -12.19 -15.93
N GLY A 57 -13.30 -12.40 -14.64
CA GLY A 57 -13.03 -13.73 -14.10
C GLY A 57 -11.67 -14.30 -14.52
N ILE A 58 -10.66 -13.44 -14.67
CA ILE A 58 -9.28 -13.80 -15.08
C ILE A 58 -8.32 -13.71 -13.90
N SER A 59 -8.32 -12.58 -13.18
CA SER A 59 -7.28 -12.25 -12.19
C SER A 59 -7.82 -12.18 -10.76
N ARG A 60 -8.40 -11.05 -10.32
CA ARG A 60 -8.86 -10.81 -8.93
C ARG A 60 -9.66 -11.96 -8.30
N SER A 61 -10.71 -12.43 -8.98
CA SER A 61 -11.55 -13.51 -8.45
C SER A 61 -10.79 -14.84 -8.40
N VAL A 62 -9.97 -15.11 -9.41
CA VAL A 62 -9.11 -16.30 -9.45
C VAL A 62 -8.13 -16.28 -8.29
N THR A 63 -7.55 -15.13 -7.95
CA THR A 63 -6.65 -14.99 -6.79
C THR A 63 -7.33 -15.34 -5.47
N ILE A 64 -8.58 -14.88 -5.25
CA ILE A 64 -9.33 -15.22 -4.03
C ILE A 64 -9.67 -16.72 -3.99
N VAL A 65 -10.13 -17.30 -5.12
CA VAL A 65 -10.41 -18.73 -5.20
C VAL A 65 -9.14 -19.55 -4.99
N ALA A 66 -8.01 -19.12 -5.55
CA ALA A 66 -6.72 -19.77 -5.36
C ALA A 66 -6.30 -19.71 -3.88
N GLY A 67 -6.40 -18.56 -3.23
CA GLY A 67 -6.11 -18.43 -1.79
C GLY A 67 -6.95 -19.37 -0.92
N TYR A 68 -8.24 -19.52 -1.23
CA TYR A 68 -9.10 -20.50 -0.57
C TYR A 68 -8.65 -21.95 -0.81
N LEU A 69 -8.37 -22.33 -2.06
CA LEU A 69 -7.92 -23.69 -2.41
C LEU A 69 -6.58 -24.01 -1.76
N MET A 70 -5.65 -23.06 -1.76
CA MET A 70 -4.36 -23.16 -1.09
C MET A 70 -4.54 -23.42 0.40
N ARG A 71 -5.34 -22.62 1.11
CA ARG A 71 -5.60 -22.82 2.55
C ARG A 71 -6.28 -24.15 2.83
N LYS A 72 -7.33 -24.48 2.09
CA LYS A 72 -8.13 -25.70 2.31
C LYS A 72 -7.36 -26.98 2.05
N PHE A 73 -6.59 -27.01 0.97
CA PHE A 73 -5.93 -28.24 0.50
C PHE A 73 -4.40 -28.22 0.68
N GLN A 74 -3.86 -27.17 1.29
CA GLN A 74 -2.43 -26.96 1.51
C GLN A 74 -1.65 -27.04 0.19
N TRP A 75 -2.20 -26.44 -0.87
CA TRP A 75 -1.61 -26.47 -2.21
C TRP A 75 -0.68 -25.28 -2.44
N THR A 76 0.32 -25.48 -3.31
CA THR A 76 1.12 -24.37 -3.84
C THR A 76 0.25 -23.47 -4.73
N PRO A 77 0.65 -22.20 -4.95
CA PRO A 77 -0.05 -21.30 -5.87
C PRO A 77 -0.21 -21.90 -7.27
N GLU A 78 0.82 -22.52 -7.83
CA GLU A 78 0.79 -23.10 -9.18
C GLU A 78 -0.24 -24.22 -9.28
N LYS A 79 -0.29 -25.09 -8.27
CA LYS A 79 -1.26 -26.18 -8.23
C LYS A 79 -2.70 -25.65 -8.15
N ALA A 80 -2.95 -24.65 -7.30
CA ALA A 80 -4.27 -24.04 -7.17
C ALA A 80 -4.72 -23.37 -8.49
N ILE A 81 -3.84 -22.61 -9.15
CA ILE A 81 -4.14 -21.97 -10.43
C ILE A 81 -4.35 -22.99 -11.55
N THR A 82 -3.52 -24.03 -11.61
CA THR A 82 -3.67 -25.13 -12.59
C THR A 82 -5.00 -25.83 -12.42
N PHE A 83 -5.42 -26.09 -11.18
CA PHE A 83 -6.74 -26.67 -10.90
C PHE A 83 -7.87 -25.75 -11.37
N ILE A 84 -7.82 -24.45 -11.08
CA ILE A 84 -8.83 -23.50 -11.53
C ILE A 84 -8.91 -23.48 -13.07
N LYS A 85 -7.77 -23.54 -13.76
CA LYS A 85 -7.69 -23.55 -15.23
C LYS A 85 -8.44 -24.72 -15.88
N GLN A 86 -8.59 -25.85 -15.19
CA GLN A 86 -9.37 -26.99 -15.70
C GLN A 86 -10.83 -26.64 -15.93
N SER A 87 -11.41 -25.75 -15.10
CA SER A 87 -12.79 -25.27 -15.25
C SER A 87 -12.89 -23.88 -15.88
N ARG A 88 -11.83 -23.07 -15.79
CA ARG A 88 -11.76 -21.70 -16.31
C ARG A 88 -10.42 -21.48 -17.03
N PRO A 89 -10.27 -21.88 -18.31
CA PRO A 89 -8.98 -21.87 -19.00
C PRO A 89 -8.28 -20.50 -19.07
N ILE A 90 -9.05 -19.42 -19.09
CA ILE A 90 -8.54 -18.04 -19.13
C ILE A 90 -8.04 -17.52 -17.77
N ALA A 91 -8.08 -18.32 -16.71
CA ALA A 91 -7.62 -17.93 -15.39
C ALA A 91 -6.12 -17.57 -15.41
N SER A 92 -5.81 -16.32 -15.09
CA SER A 92 -4.46 -15.76 -15.12
C SER A 92 -4.36 -14.55 -14.20
N PRO A 93 -4.13 -14.75 -12.88
CA PRO A 93 -3.82 -13.66 -11.97
C PRO A 93 -2.64 -12.81 -12.48
N ASN A 94 -2.68 -11.52 -12.19
CA ASN A 94 -1.52 -10.67 -12.48
C ASN A 94 -0.30 -11.11 -11.64
N SER A 95 0.90 -10.74 -12.10
CA SER A 95 2.17 -11.19 -11.50
C SER A 95 2.32 -10.78 -10.02
N SER A 96 1.78 -9.62 -9.63
CA SER A 96 1.81 -9.17 -8.23
C SER A 96 0.91 -10.02 -7.34
N PHE A 97 -0.28 -10.40 -7.83
CA PHE A 97 -1.15 -11.32 -7.10
C PHE A 97 -0.53 -12.71 -6.97
N LEU A 98 0.15 -13.21 -8.00
CA LEU A 98 0.92 -14.46 -7.88
C LEU A 98 1.99 -14.32 -6.79
N LYS A 99 2.76 -13.23 -6.78
CA LYS A 99 3.78 -13.00 -5.74
C LYS A 99 3.19 -12.91 -4.33
N GLN A 100 2.00 -12.34 -4.18
CA GLN A 100 1.30 -12.28 -2.91
C GLN A 100 0.75 -13.64 -2.47
N LEU A 101 0.35 -14.52 -3.41
CA LEU A 101 0.04 -15.90 -3.10
C LEU A 101 1.30 -16.69 -2.67
N GLU A 102 2.47 -16.41 -3.25
CA GLU A 102 3.73 -16.99 -2.76
C GLU A 102 4.04 -16.59 -1.32
N ILE A 103 3.85 -15.30 -0.99
CA ILE A 103 4.01 -14.80 0.39
C ILE A 103 2.99 -15.49 1.31
N PHE A 104 1.74 -15.63 0.87
CA PHE A 104 0.72 -16.35 1.62
C PHE A 104 1.08 -17.82 1.86
N PHE A 105 1.68 -18.49 0.87
CA PHE A 105 2.18 -19.85 0.99
C PHE A 105 3.34 -19.94 2.00
N SER A 106 4.33 -19.03 1.92
CA SER A 106 5.47 -19.01 2.85
C SER A 106 5.06 -18.73 4.30
N LEU A 107 3.92 -18.07 4.51
CA LEU A 107 3.33 -17.80 5.83
C LEU A 107 2.40 -18.91 6.32
N GLY A 108 2.45 -20.10 5.71
CA GLY A 108 1.65 -21.25 6.13
C GLY A 108 0.16 -21.00 5.98
N PHE A 109 -0.24 -20.30 4.91
CA PHE A 109 -1.64 -20.02 4.56
C PHE A 109 -2.38 -19.13 5.57
N LYS A 110 -1.66 -18.30 6.32
CA LYS A 110 -2.20 -17.30 7.23
C LYS A 110 -2.04 -15.90 6.62
N ALA A 111 -3.15 -15.19 6.45
CA ALA A 111 -3.17 -13.84 5.88
C ALA A 111 -3.72 -12.80 6.87
N ASP A 112 -3.81 -13.17 8.16
CA ASP A 112 -4.21 -12.23 9.20
C ASP A 112 -3.15 -11.15 9.40
N ILE A 113 -3.60 -9.98 9.83
CA ILE A 113 -2.77 -8.79 10.02
C ILE A 113 -1.54 -9.03 10.91
N GLY A 114 -1.65 -9.88 11.93
CA GLY A 114 -0.55 -10.19 12.84
C GLY A 114 0.55 -10.99 12.12
N THR A 115 0.15 -12.02 11.37
CA THR A 115 1.10 -12.81 10.57
C THR A 115 1.73 -11.96 9.46
N ILE A 116 0.91 -11.23 8.69
CA ILE A 116 1.37 -10.41 7.56
C ILE A 116 2.36 -9.33 8.03
N ALA A 117 2.07 -8.64 9.14
CA ALA A 117 2.94 -7.61 9.70
C ALA A 117 4.34 -8.12 10.07
N ASN A 118 4.48 -9.38 10.44
CA ASN A 118 5.76 -9.95 10.87
C ASN A 118 6.59 -10.51 9.72
N SER A 119 6.01 -10.70 8.52
CA SER A 119 6.70 -11.27 7.35
C SER A 119 7.74 -10.33 6.75
N GLN A 120 8.97 -10.83 6.59
CA GLN A 120 10.03 -10.11 5.86
C GLN A 120 9.75 -10.08 4.36
N GLU A 121 9.20 -11.16 3.80
CA GLU A 121 8.84 -11.29 2.39
C GLU A 121 7.77 -10.25 2.02
N TYR A 122 6.77 -10.07 2.89
CA TYR A 122 5.75 -9.05 2.71
C TYR A 122 6.32 -7.63 2.79
N ARG A 123 7.23 -7.34 3.74
CA ARG A 123 7.94 -6.05 3.81
C ARG A 123 8.71 -5.76 2.52
N ASN A 124 9.43 -6.76 2.00
CA ASN A 124 10.18 -6.65 0.74
C ASN A 124 9.25 -6.43 -0.46
N PHE A 125 8.11 -7.11 -0.50
CA PHE A 125 7.07 -6.89 -1.51
C PHE A 125 6.53 -5.46 -1.48
N CYS A 126 6.19 -4.95 -0.29
CA CYS A 126 5.70 -3.59 -0.13
C CYS A 126 6.74 -2.56 -0.60
N ALA A 127 8.00 -2.74 -0.22
CA ALA A 127 9.10 -1.88 -0.64
C ALA A 127 9.29 -1.87 -2.16
N SER A 128 9.22 -3.03 -2.82
CA SER A 128 9.43 -3.12 -4.28
C SER A 128 8.25 -2.63 -5.13
N THR A 129 7.03 -2.63 -4.58
CA THR A 129 5.81 -2.22 -5.29
C THR A 129 5.37 -0.79 -5.00
N GLY A 130 6.04 -0.10 -4.06
CA GLY A 130 5.63 1.21 -3.58
C GLY A 130 4.34 1.17 -2.75
N ASN A 131 3.93 -0.02 -2.30
CA ASN A 131 2.79 -0.21 -1.44
C ASN A 131 3.17 0.17 0.00
N MET A 132 2.41 1.06 0.62
CA MET A 132 2.60 1.39 2.03
C MET A 132 1.86 0.37 2.90
N VAL A 133 2.60 -0.27 3.82
CA VAL A 133 1.97 -1.01 4.92
C VAL A 133 1.22 0.01 5.78
N GLN A 134 -0.12 0.04 5.69
CA GLN A 134 -0.92 0.72 6.69
C GLN A 134 -0.91 -0.14 7.96
N TYR A 135 0.15 -0.01 8.76
CA TYR A 135 0.08 -0.35 10.17
C TYR A 135 -0.95 0.58 10.80
N ILE A 136 -2.17 0.09 10.96
CA ILE A 136 -3.16 0.72 11.82
C ILE A 136 -3.54 -0.33 12.85
N ASP A 137 -3.05 -0.08 14.06
CA ASP A 137 -3.70 -0.41 15.33
C ASP A 137 -3.70 -1.89 15.78
N LEU A 138 -2.60 -2.32 16.41
CA LEU A 138 -2.55 -3.56 17.21
C LEU A 138 -2.06 -3.35 18.65
N GLY A 139 -1.83 -2.11 19.11
CA GLY A 139 -1.53 -1.84 20.52
C GLY A 139 -0.35 -2.59 21.15
N LEU A 140 0.51 -3.25 20.36
CA LEU A 140 1.70 -3.95 20.84
C LEU A 140 2.88 -2.98 20.85
N GLY A 141 2.86 -2.09 21.85
CA GLY A 141 4.07 -1.50 22.37
C GLY A 141 4.93 -2.60 23.00
N ALA A 142 5.72 -3.30 22.20
CA ALA A 142 6.81 -4.13 22.69
C ALA A 142 8.11 -3.53 22.19
N SER A 143 8.63 -2.61 23.00
CA SER A 143 10.04 -2.29 23.09
C SER A 143 10.81 -3.59 23.34
N LEU A 144 11.43 -4.13 22.30
CA LEU A 144 12.57 -5.03 22.46
C LEU A 144 13.72 -4.43 21.65
N SER A 145 14.57 -3.71 22.37
CA SER A 145 15.92 -3.37 21.96
C SER A 145 16.71 -4.66 21.73
N PRO A 146 17.52 -4.76 20.66
CA PRO A 146 18.45 -5.87 20.53
C PRO A 146 19.58 -5.69 21.55
N SER A 147 19.63 -6.54 22.57
CA SER A 147 20.87 -6.85 23.25
C SER A 147 21.67 -7.79 22.35
N THR A 148 22.67 -7.25 21.64
CA THR A 148 23.73 -8.06 21.04
C THR A 148 25.06 -7.47 21.48
N SER A 149 25.68 -8.11 22.46
CA SER A 149 27.13 -8.03 22.66
C SER A 149 27.80 -8.89 21.58
N VAL A 150 28.39 -8.24 20.59
CA VAL A 150 29.48 -8.82 19.80
C VAL A 150 30.55 -7.74 19.70
N ASP A 151 31.56 -7.84 20.57
CA ASP A 151 32.77 -7.01 20.56
C ASP A 151 33.48 -7.19 19.20
N ASN A 152 33.96 -6.18 18.45
CA ASN A 152 34.68 -4.96 18.83
C ASN A 152 34.36 -3.77 17.89
N GLU A 153 34.34 -2.58 18.49
CA GLU A 153 33.77 -1.32 18.02
C GLU A 153 34.85 -0.29 17.61
N GLN A 154 34.63 0.41 16.48
CA GLN A 154 35.20 1.73 16.21
C GLN A 154 34.24 2.50 15.29
N GLU A 155 33.82 3.67 15.78
CA GLU A 155 32.52 4.30 15.53
C GLU A 155 32.41 5.04 14.18
N MET A 156 31.42 4.63 13.38
CA MET A 156 30.82 5.45 12.34
C MET A 156 29.33 5.64 12.66
N THR A 157 28.97 6.90 12.78
CA THR A 157 27.69 7.50 13.22
C THR A 157 26.43 6.73 12.77
N PRO A 158 25.51 6.38 13.68
CA PRO A 158 24.38 5.50 13.34
C PRO A 158 23.29 6.16 12.52
N LEU A 159 22.85 5.43 11.49
CA LEU A 159 21.70 5.66 10.62
C LEU A 159 20.35 5.48 11.39
N ALA A 160 20.20 6.19 12.52
CA ALA A 160 19.02 6.17 13.38
C ALA A 160 17.86 7.04 12.86
N ASP A 161 17.93 7.53 11.62
CA ASP A 161 16.98 8.48 11.03
C ASP A 161 15.95 7.88 10.05
N LEU A 162 15.76 6.56 10.03
CA LEU A 162 14.73 5.94 9.16
C LEU A 162 13.53 5.36 9.92
N LYS A 163 13.18 5.93 11.07
CA LYS A 163 11.98 5.58 11.86
C LYS A 163 10.75 6.49 11.60
N ASN A 164 10.82 7.45 10.68
CA ASN A 164 9.68 8.27 10.23
C ASN A 164 9.89 8.70 8.78
N SER A 165 9.07 8.25 7.82
CA SER A 165 8.72 9.00 6.58
C SER A 165 8.28 8.07 5.43
N ILE A 166 7.00 8.10 5.09
CA ILE A 166 6.64 8.73 3.80
C ILE A 166 5.55 9.74 4.13
N ASN A 167 5.97 10.88 4.68
CA ASN A 167 5.11 12.05 4.64
C ASN A 167 4.74 12.31 3.18
N PRO A 168 3.46 12.58 2.86
CA PRO A 168 3.07 12.89 1.49
C PRO A 168 3.96 14.04 1.01
N THR A 169 4.76 13.79 -0.03
CA THR A 169 5.71 14.80 -0.54
C THR A 169 5.02 15.77 -1.48
N LYS A 170 3.85 15.38 -2.00
CA LYS A 170 3.01 16.22 -2.86
C LYS A 170 1.56 16.11 -2.45
N ARG A 171 0.89 17.24 -2.39
CA ARG A 171 -0.57 17.36 -2.25
C ARG A 171 -1.18 17.93 -3.50
N PHE A 172 -2.36 17.43 -3.85
CA PHE A 172 -3.10 17.81 -5.04
C PHE A 172 -4.40 18.45 -4.61
N CYS A 173 -4.60 19.70 -5.02
CA CYS A 173 -5.74 20.51 -4.60
C CYS A 173 -6.60 20.87 -5.80
N CYS A 174 -7.90 21.04 -5.60
CA CYS A 174 -8.79 21.53 -6.63
C CYS A 174 -8.34 22.90 -7.15
N GLN A 175 -8.22 23.05 -8.47
CA GLN A 175 -7.78 24.30 -9.10
C GLN A 175 -8.71 25.49 -8.78
N LYS A 176 -10.02 25.23 -8.65
CA LYS A 176 -11.02 26.28 -8.41
C LYS A 176 -11.09 26.75 -6.95
N CYS A 177 -11.00 25.85 -5.98
CA CYS A 177 -11.30 26.18 -4.57
C CYS A 177 -10.19 25.84 -3.58
N ARG A 178 -9.06 25.31 -4.09
CA ARG A 178 -7.87 24.89 -3.34
C ARG A 178 -8.13 23.84 -2.24
N LYS A 179 -9.31 23.22 -2.21
CA LYS A 179 -9.59 22.06 -1.34
C LYS A 179 -8.60 20.94 -1.69
N GLU A 180 -7.89 20.44 -0.69
CA GLU A 180 -7.05 19.26 -0.83
C GLU A 180 -7.91 18.04 -1.18
N LEU A 181 -7.48 17.30 -2.21
CA LEU A 181 -8.21 16.17 -2.76
C LEU A 181 -7.47 14.86 -2.51
N PHE A 182 -6.17 14.81 -2.82
CA PHE A 182 -5.36 13.60 -2.69
C PHE A 182 -3.86 13.91 -2.56
N HIS A 183 -3.07 12.89 -2.23
CA HIS A 183 -1.61 12.94 -2.10
C HIS A 183 -0.92 12.07 -3.15
N ASN A 184 0.39 12.23 -3.32
CA ASN A 184 1.20 11.35 -4.19
C ASN A 184 1.05 9.86 -3.86
N THR A 185 0.74 9.53 -2.61
CA THR A 185 0.49 8.16 -2.13
C THR A 185 -0.78 7.52 -2.69
N HIS A 186 -1.68 8.31 -3.31
CA HIS A 186 -2.91 7.81 -3.93
C HIS A 186 -2.77 7.63 -5.45
N LEU A 187 -1.63 8.06 -6.03
CA LEU A 187 -1.38 7.94 -7.46
C LEU A 187 -1.12 6.48 -7.84
N MET A 188 -1.79 6.04 -8.90
CA MET A 188 -1.55 4.75 -9.54
C MET A 188 -0.72 4.95 -10.81
N TYR A 189 0.17 3.99 -11.08
CA TYR A 189 1.05 4.01 -12.23
C TYR A 189 0.96 2.70 -13.00
N HIS A 190 1.18 2.76 -14.31
CA HIS A 190 1.19 1.59 -15.16
C HIS A 190 2.23 1.72 -16.28
N LYS A 191 2.75 0.57 -16.71
CA LYS A 191 3.56 0.48 -17.92
C LYS A 191 2.67 0.55 -19.16
N ARG A 192 3.22 1.01 -20.27
CA ARG A 192 2.55 0.92 -21.57
C ARG A 192 2.31 -0.55 -21.91
N GLY A 193 1.11 -0.85 -22.39
CA GLY A 193 0.73 -2.18 -22.86
C GLY A 193 1.34 -2.46 -24.22
N LYS A 194 1.79 -3.69 -24.42
CA LYS A 194 2.04 -4.23 -25.76
C LYS A 194 0.68 -4.39 -26.41
N GLY A 195 0.44 -3.74 -27.54
CA GLY A 195 -0.87 -3.82 -28.21
C GLY A 195 -1.30 -5.27 -28.43
N THR A 196 -2.61 -5.53 -28.43
CA THR A 196 -3.15 -6.86 -28.69
C THR A 196 -2.86 -7.29 -30.12
N ASN A 197 -1.72 -7.92 -30.36
CA ASN A 197 -1.75 -9.21 -31.04
C ASN A 197 -1.86 -10.24 -29.92
N LEU A 198 -2.92 -11.04 -29.97
CA LEU A 198 -3.28 -12.04 -28.95
C LEU A 198 -2.35 -13.26 -28.94
N ASP A 199 -1.23 -13.20 -29.66
CA ASP A 199 -0.23 -14.26 -29.76
C ASP A 199 1.14 -13.64 -29.51
N GLU A 200 1.60 -13.67 -28.25
CA GLU A 200 3.03 -13.66 -27.85
C GLU A 200 3.12 -13.48 -26.32
N PHE A 201 2.62 -14.46 -25.58
CA PHE A 201 3.13 -14.75 -24.24
C PHE A 201 4.21 -15.83 -24.38
N ASN A 202 5.42 -15.40 -24.71
CA ASN A 202 6.61 -16.21 -24.52
C ASN A 202 7.53 -15.56 -23.49
N SER A 203 8.12 -16.47 -22.71
CA SER A 203 9.07 -16.34 -21.63
C SER A 203 10.22 -15.36 -21.87
N ASP A 204 10.67 -14.79 -20.76
CA ASP A 204 12.03 -14.35 -20.42
C ASP A 204 12.83 -13.49 -21.40
N ASN A 205 13.24 -12.31 -20.92
CA ASN A 205 14.63 -11.89 -21.05
C ASN A 205 14.98 -10.81 -20.01
N PHE A 206 15.89 -11.18 -19.10
CA PHE A 206 16.74 -10.27 -18.34
C PHE A 206 17.76 -9.66 -19.32
N GLY A 207 17.43 -8.49 -19.86
CA GLY A 207 18.33 -7.68 -20.68
C GLY A 207 18.16 -6.22 -20.29
N GLY A 208 19.25 -5.60 -19.81
CA GLY A 208 19.25 -4.20 -19.40
C GLY A 208 19.04 -3.28 -20.60
N GLU A 209 17.88 -2.62 -20.64
CA GLU A 209 17.63 -1.47 -21.50
C GLU A 209 16.91 -0.36 -20.72
N LYS A 210 17.16 0.88 -21.14
CA LYS A 210 16.93 2.15 -20.42
C LYS A 210 15.48 2.30 -19.92
N VAL A 211 15.34 2.56 -18.61
CA VAL A 211 14.09 2.50 -17.82
C VAL A 211 13.15 3.71 -18.00
N GLU A 212 13.49 4.72 -18.81
CA GLU A 212 12.77 6.00 -18.79
C GLU A 212 11.54 6.12 -19.73
N ASP A 213 11.32 5.19 -20.67
CA ASP A 213 10.26 5.35 -21.70
C ASP A 213 9.06 4.38 -21.55
N GLU A 214 9.01 3.59 -20.48
CA GLU A 214 7.99 2.55 -20.29
C GLU A 214 6.72 3.00 -19.55
N GLN A 215 6.79 4.05 -18.74
CA GLN A 215 5.70 4.43 -17.84
C GLN A 215 4.72 5.40 -18.52
N CYS A 216 3.43 5.06 -18.51
CA CYS A 216 2.41 5.90 -19.10
C CYS A 216 2.06 7.08 -18.18
N MET A 217 2.12 8.30 -18.72
CA MET A 217 1.82 9.54 -18.00
C MET A 217 0.37 10.04 -18.19
N PHE A 218 -0.55 9.14 -18.56
CA PHE A 218 -1.97 9.48 -18.75
C PHE A 218 -2.59 10.01 -17.45
N GLU A 219 -2.97 11.29 -17.45
CA GLU A 219 -3.66 12.00 -16.36
C GLU A 219 -3.13 11.66 -14.96
N TYR A 220 -3.93 11.84 -13.90
CA TYR A 220 -3.65 11.28 -12.58
C TYR A 220 -4.62 10.12 -12.33
N LEU A 221 -4.18 8.89 -12.61
CA LEU A 221 -4.87 7.70 -12.14
C LEU A 221 -4.73 7.63 -10.62
N ILE A 222 -5.84 7.41 -9.91
CA ILE A 222 -5.83 7.38 -8.44
C ILE A 222 -6.70 6.27 -7.87
N THR A 223 -6.33 5.80 -6.69
CA THR A 223 -7.16 4.89 -5.90
C THR A 223 -8.43 5.60 -5.41
N PRO A 224 -9.57 4.89 -5.26
CA PRO A 224 -10.76 5.45 -4.64
C PRO A 224 -10.51 6.03 -3.26
N MET A 225 -11.13 7.16 -3.00
CA MET A 225 -11.09 7.81 -1.69
C MET A 225 -12.48 8.03 -1.15
N LYS A 226 -12.60 8.10 0.18
CA LYS A 226 -13.88 8.21 0.90
C LYS A 226 -14.73 9.41 0.45
N TRP A 227 -14.11 10.52 0.04
CA TRP A 227 -14.83 11.72 -0.39
C TRP A 227 -15.42 11.61 -1.80
N MET A 228 -15.00 10.61 -2.60
CA MET A 228 -15.50 10.43 -3.95
C MET A 228 -16.86 9.75 -3.94
N ASP A 229 -17.83 10.36 -4.60
CA ASP A 229 -19.12 9.72 -4.87
C ASP A 229 -19.00 8.77 -6.06
N LEU A 230 -18.63 7.51 -5.77
CA LEU A 230 -18.43 6.46 -6.77
C LEU A 230 -19.49 5.34 -6.69
N GLN A 231 -20.53 5.54 -5.87
CA GLN A 231 -21.55 4.53 -5.62
C GLN A 231 -22.72 4.64 -6.62
N GLY A 232 -23.53 3.58 -6.71
CA GLY A 232 -24.78 3.61 -7.48
C GLY A 232 -24.66 3.53 -9.01
N SER A 233 -23.47 3.72 -9.59
CA SER A 233 -23.23 3.59 -11.05
C SER A 233 -21.90 2.93 -11.38
N TYR A 234 -21.83 2.23 -12.51
CA TYR A 234 -20.61 1.59 -13.02
C TYR A 234 -19.63 2.56 -13.69
N LYS A 235 -20.11 3.75 -14.08
CA LYS A 235 -19.32 4.85 -14.63
C LYS A 235 -19.90 6.19 -14.19
N GLY A 236 -19.08 7.22 -14.11
CA GLY A 236 -19.55 8.54 -13.71
C GLY A 236 -18.47 9.63 -13.73
N LYS A 237 -18.87 10.82 -13.29
CA LYS A 237 -17.99 11.98 -13.10
C LYS A 237 -17.57 12.05 -11.65
N ILE A 238 -16.35 12.53 -11.41
CA ILE A 238 -15.84 12.83 -10.07
C ILE A 238 -15.86 14.35 -9.92
N ASN A 239 -16.59 14.84 -8.91
CA ASN A 239 -16.69 16.27 -8.64
C ASN A 239 -15.96 16.64 -7.35
N CYS A 240 -15.45 17.87 -7.28
CA CYS A 240 -14.85 18.41 -6.07
C CYS A 240 -15.92 18.50 -4.96
N PRO A 241 -15.66 17.98 -3.75
CA PRO A 241 -16.65 17.98 -2.67
C PRO A 241 -16.94 19.38 -2.12
N LYS A 242 -16.08 20.37 -2.40
CA LYS A 242 -16.25 21.76 -1.93
C LYS A 242 -16.94 22.66 -2.96
N CYS A 243 -16.55 22.61 -4.23
CA CYS A 243 -17.03 23.56 -5.25
C CYS A 243 -17.74 22.91 -6.44
N ASN A 244 -17.95 21.59 -6.39
CA ASN A 244 -18.61 20.78 -7.40
C ASN A 244 -17.98 20.83 -8.82
N LEU A 245 -16.76 21.35 -8.95
CA LEU A 245 -15.99 21.30 -10.20
C LEU A 245 -15.81 19.84 -10.64
N THR A 246 -16.12 19.51 -11.89
CA THR A 246 -15.83 18.16 -12.42
C THR A 246 -14.34 17.98 -12.60
N LEU A 247 -13.75 17.15 -11.74
CA LEU A 247 -12.32 16.88 -11.67
C LEU A 247 -11.88 15.76 -12.63
N GLY A 248 -12.77 14.80 -12.87
CA GLY A 248 -12.39 13.58 -13.57
C GLY A 248 -13.57 12.64 -13.80
N LYS A 249 -13.25 11.38 -14.10
CA LYS A 249 -14.26 10.34 -14.36
C LYS A 249 -13.81 9.01 -13.78
N PHE A 250 -14.79 8.16 -13.54
CA PHE A 250 -14.56 6.77 -13.16
C PHE A 250 -15.29 5.80 -14.09
N ILE A 251 -14.70 4.64 -14.33
CA ILE A 251 -15.32 3.45 -14.92
C ILE A 251 -14.81 2.25 -14.13
N TRP A 252 -15.69 1.61 -13.38
CA TRP A 252 -15.33 0.51 -12.48
C TRP A 252 -14.82 -0.73 -13.21
N GLY A 253 -15.38 -1.03 -14.39
CA GLY A 253 -14.96 -2.14 -15.25
C GLY A 253 -13.61 -1.91 -15.93
N GLY A 254 -12.99 -0.74 -15.73
CA GLY A 254 -11.76 -0.37 -16.40
C GLY A 254 -11.95 0.00 -17.86
N ARG A 255 -10.84 0.28 -18.52
CA ARG A 255 -10.76 0.47 -19.99
C ARG A 255 -9.31 0.42 -20.44
N GLN A 256 -9.14 0.32 -21.75
CA GLN A 256 -7.85 0.53 -22.39
C GLN A 256 -7.41 1.99 -22.26
N CYS A 257 -6.14 2.17 -21.90
CA CYS A 257 -5.49 3.46 -21.81
C CYS A 257 -5.10 3.97 -23.19
N ASP A 258 -5.55 5.17 -23.54
CA ASP A 258 -5.25 5.81 -24.83
C ASP A 258 -3.78 6.28 -24.89
N GLY A 259 -3.14 6.47 -23.74
CA GLY A 259 -1.81 7.07 -23.66
C GLY A 259 -1.85 8.60 -23.66
N THR A 260 -0.68 9.22 -23.79
CA THR A 260 -0.52 10.67 -23.73
C THR A 260 0.61 11.12 -24.67
N ASN A 261 0.60 12.38 -25.09
CA ASN A 261 1.61 13.00 -25.95
C ASN A 261 1.88 12.21 -27.24
N ASN A 262 0.81 11.85 -27.96
CA ASN A 262 0.85 11.06 -29.21
C ASN A 262 1.52 9.69 -29.12
N LYS A 263 1.85 9.19 -27.92
CA LYS A 263 2.31 7.82 -27.71
C LYS A 263 1.14 6.99 -27.19
N GLU A 264 0.71 5.98 -27.94
CA GLU A 264 -0.33 5.03 -27.52
C GLU A 264 0.10 4.21 -26.29
N CYS A 265 -0.82 3.90 -25.38
CA CYS A 265 -0.53 3.07 -24.21
C CYS A 265 -1.04 1.64 -24.35
N LYS A 266 -2.31 1.43 -24.73
CA LYS A 266 -2.93 0.10 -24.90
C LYS A 266 -3.01 -0.78 -23.64
N ALA A 267 -2.51 -0.34 -22.49
CA ALA A 267 -2.67 -1.07 -21.23
C ALA A 267 -4.14 -1.05 -20.78
N HIS A 268 -4.66 -2.17 -20.30
CA HIS A 268 -5.97 -2.22 -19.67
C HIS A 268 -5.86 -1.87 -18.18
N ILE A 269 -6.62 -0.86 -17.75
CA ILE A 269 -6.51 -0.29 -16.40
C ILE A 269 -7.89 -0.39 -15.73
N SER A 270 -7.97 -1.14 -14.62
CA SER A 270 -9.22 -1.38 -13.87
C SER A 270 -8.99 -1.27 -12.36
N PRO A 271 -9.71 -0.39 -11.63
CA PRO A 271 -10.76 0.49 -12.14
C PRO A 271 -10.14 1.72 -12.80
N TRP A 272 -10.83 2.24 -13.80
CA TRP A 272 -10.40 3.43 -14.51
C TRP A 272 -10.87 4.66 -13.73
N ILE A 273 -10.04 5.18 -12.83
CA ILE A 273 -10.39 6.33 -11.99
C ILE A 273 -9.28 7.34 -12.16
N TYR A 274 -9.61 8.47 -12.78
CA TYR A 274 -8.61 9.50 -13.05
C TYR A 274 -9.14 10.88 -12.72
N ILE A 275 -8.19 11.75 -12.32
CA ILE A 275 -8.37 13.19 -12.18
C ILE A 275 -7.58 13.87 -13.29
N GLN A 276 -8.22 14.81 -13.96
CA GLN A 276 -7.59 15.60 -15.00
C GLN A 276 -6.53 16.52 -14.40
N ARG A 277 -5.32 16.50 -14.96
CA ARG A 277 -4.19 17.32 -14.51
C ARG A 277 -4.54 18.79 -14.47
N ARG A 278 -5.23 19.28 -15.49
CA ARG A 278 -5.69 20.68 -15.59
C ARG A 278 -6.69 21.11 -14.50
N GLN A 279 -7.32 20.18 -13.79
CA GLN A 279 -8.35 20.48 -12.78
C GLN A 279 -7.79 20.53 -11.35
N VAL A 280 -6.49 20.26 -11.19
CA VAL A 280 -5.81 20.24 -9.90
C VAL A 280 -4.47 20.95 -9.95
N ASP A 281 -4.10 21.58 -8.84
CA ASP A 281 -2.78 22.14 -8.62
C ASP A 281 -1.97 21.22 -7.72
N MET A 282 -0.71 21.00 -8.07
CA MET A 282 0.23 20.22 -7.30
C MET A 282 1.10 21.14 -6.44
N PHE A 283 1.19 20.84 -5.16
CA PHE A 283 2.07 21.53 -4.22
C PHE A 283 3.03 20.54 -3.59
N ASN A 284 4.29 20.94 -3.43
CA ASN A 284 5.24 20.19 -2.61
C ASN A 284 4.91 20.41 -1.13
N VAL A 285 4.99 19.35 -0.34
CA VAL A 285 4.84 19.42 1.11
C VAL A 285 6.25 19.54 1.71
N PRO A 286 6.55 20.60 2.47
CA PRO A 286 7.84 20.76 3.13
C PRO A 286 8.11 19.59 4.09
N LYS A 287 9.34 19.08 4.12
CA LYS A 287 9.78 18.16 5.18
C LYS A 287 9.83 18.96 6.48
N THR A 288 8.91 18.73 7.40
CA THR A 288 9.04 19.27 8.76
C THR A 288 10.09 18.45 9.50
N ASN A 289 11.28 19.03 9.71
CA ASN A 289 12.18 18.51 10.74
C ASN A 289 11.53 18.79 12.09
N PRO A 290 11.44 17.81 13.02
CA PRO A 290 10.96 18.08 14.36
C PRO A 290 12.02 18.94 15.09
N THR A 291 11.81 20.25 15.14
CA THR A 291 12.52 21.11 16.09
C THR A 291 12.00 20.79 17.49
N VAL A 292 12.82 20.09 18.27
CA VAL A 292 12.62 19.94 19.71
C VAL A 292 12.91 21.31 20.34
N ASN A 293 11.87 21.98 20.83
CA ASN A 293 12.03 23.15 21.70
C ASN A 293 12.52 22.63 23.07
N ILE A 294 13.81 22.82 23.36
CA ILE A 294 14.33 22.67 24.71
C ILE A 294 13.90 23.92 25.48
N ILE A 295 13.02 23.72 26.45
CA ILE A 295 12.75 24.70 27.51
C ILE A 295 13.91 24.55 28.49
N GLU A 296 14.80 25.54 28.56
CA GLU A 296 15.83 25.60 29.59
C GLU A 296 15.15 25.83 30.94
N ALA A 297 15.30 24.85 31.85
CA ALA A 297 14.88 24.98 33.23
C ALA A 297 15.96 25.76 34.00
N GLU A 298 15.59 26.91 34.55
CA GLU A 298 16.38 27.67 35.50
C GLU A 298 16.67 26.82 36.74
N THR A 299 17.94 26.51 36.99
CA THR A 299 18.39 25.93 38.26
C THR A 299 18.64 27.04 39.27
N THR A 300 17.82 27.03 40.32
CA THR A 300 17.95 27.84 41.53
C THR A 300 19.23 27.50 42.30
N GLU A 301 20.07 28.52 42.53
CA GLU A 301 21.19 28.48 43.46
C GLU A 301 20.72 28.40 44.92
N SER A 302 21.25 27.45 45.68
CA SER A 302 21.19 27.42 47.14
C SER A 302 22.60 27.52 47.73
N LYS A 303 22.82 28.59 48.51
CA LYS A 303 24.00 28.91 49.33
C LYS A 303 24.33 27.80 50.34
N SER A 304 25.62 27.58 50.65
CA SER A 304 26.16 27.32 52.00
C SER A 304 27.71 27.35 52.03
N GLU A 305 28.27 28.33 52.77
CA GLU A 305 29.42 28.31 53.72
C GLU A 305 30.77 27.69 53.29
N VAL A 306 31.89 28.43 53.11
CA VAL A 306 32.75 29.19 54.07
C VAL A 306 33.24 28.37 55.27
N ILE A 307 34.43 27.76 55.14
CA ILE A 307 35.34 27.49 56.27
C ILE A 307 36.77 27.79 55.81
N GLU A 308 37.35 28.86 56.38
CA GLU A 308 38.77 29.22 56.33
C GLU A 308 39.60 28.18 57.10
N ASN A 309 40.82 27.89 56.63
CA ASN A 309 41.92 27.55 57.54
C ASN A 309 43.26 28.04 57.00
N LYS A 310 43.89 28.87 57.84
CA LYS A 310 45.22 29.48 57.73
C LYS A 310 46.31 28.50 58.16
N THR A 311 47.38 28.42 57.39
CA THR A 311 48.75 27.96 57.73
C THR A 311 49.59 28.33 56.51
N GLU A 312 50.63 29.15 56.53
CA GLU A 312 51.87 29.12 57.32
C GLU A 312 52.66 30.42 57.09
N GLU A 313 53.52 30.78 58.06
CA GLU A 313 54.63 31.78 58.10
C GLU A 313 54.51 32.58 59.42
N GLU A 314 55.44 32.60 60.37
CA GLU A 314 56.88 32.32 60.43
C GLU A 314 57.31 32.07 61.91
N ILE A 315 58.58 31.67 62.08
CA ILE A 315 59.56 32.09 63.11
C ILE A 315 60.14 30.92 63.93
N THR A 316 61.41 30.60 63.64
CA THR A 316 62.52 30.66 64.61
C THR A 316 63.83 30.90 63.84
N ARG A 317 64.51 32.04 64.00
CA ARG A 317 65.54 32.32 65.03
C ARG A 317 66.75 31.37 65.00
N SER A 318 67.72 31.76 64.17
CA SER A 318 69.18 31.88 64.37
C SER A 318 69.98 30.78 65.07
N THR A 319 70.85 30.14 64.29
CA THR A 319 72.33 30.17 64.49
C THR A 319 72.99 30.50 63.18
#